data_AF-X1IYS1-F1
#
_entry.id   AF-X1IYS1-F1
#
_cell.length_a   1.000
_cell.length_b   1.000
_cell.length_c   1.000
_cell.angle_alpha   90.00
_cell.angle_beta   90.00
_cell.angle_gamma   90.00
#
_symmetry.space_group_name_H-M   'P 1'
#
loop_
_entity.id
_entity.type
_entity.pdbx_description
1 polymer ?
#
loop_
_entity_poly.entity_id
_entity_poly.type
_entity_poly.pdbx_seq_one_letter_code
_entity_poly.pdbx_strand_id
1 'polypeptide(L)'
;MTVVPRAWSIFLARMLDVELKNELPDDWIEQVKKEVPNEDTPYLLWDHDDKSEVELLSHPEITKKMIDYNKELKNLCDNEYLPNISKR
;
A
#
# COMPACT_ATOMS: atom_id res chain seq x y z
N MET A 1 -0.21 -5.63 -17.23
CA MET A 1 0.06 -6.45 -16.03
C MET A 1 -0.78 -5.89 -14.90
N THR A 2 -1.56 -6.73 -14.20
CA THR A 2 -2.21 -6.33 -12.95
C THR A 2 -1.11 -6.19 -11.90
N VAL A 3 -0.63 -4.96 -11.70
CA VAL A 3 0.40 -4.65 -10.73
C VAL A 3 -0.23 -4.79 -9.35
N VAL A 4 0.07 -5.89 -8.66
CA VAL A 4 -0.18 -5.95 -7.21
C VAL A 4 0.73 -4.90 -6.58
N PRO A 5 0.19 -3.89 -5.87
CA PRO A 5 1.02 -2.91 -5.20
C PRO A 5 2.02 -3.61 -4.29
N ARG A 6 3.32 -3.27 -4.37
CA ARG A 6 4.37 -3.90 -3.54
C ARG A 6 4.05 -3.81 -2.04
N ALA A 7 3.37 -2.75 -1.62
CA ALA A 7 2.90 -2.55 -0.26
C ALA A 7 1.91 -3.62 0.22
N TRP A 8 1.13 -4.24 -0.69
CA TRP A 8 0.19 -5.30 -0.33
C TRP A 8 0.90 -6.58 0.11
N SER A 9 2.13 -6.82 -0.35
CA SER A 9 2.94 -7.94 0.13
C SER A 9 3.23 -7.81 1.64
N ILE A 10 3.46 -6.59 2.13
CA ILE A 10 3.65 -6.31 3.56
C ILE A 10 2.35 -6.55 4.32
N PHE A 11 1.22 -6.07 3.80
CA PHE A 11 -0.08 -6.27 4.45
C PHE A 11 -0.43 -7.77 4.54
N LEU A 12 -0.25 -8.51 3.46
CA LEU A 12 -0.50 -9.95 3.43
C LEU A 12 0.40 -10.71 4.40
N ALA A 13 1.71 -10.39 4.44
CA ALA A 13 2.63 -11.00 5.38
C ALA A 13 2.19 -10.78 6.84
N ARG A 14 1.74 -9.57 7.18
CA ARG A 14 1.16 -9.26 8.50
C ARG A 14 -0.11 -10.05 8.80
N MET A 15 -1.00 -10.21 7.83
CA MET A 15 -2.24 -11.00 8.00
C MET A 15 -1.95 -12.49 8.22
N LEU A 16 -0.87 -13.00 7.63
CA LEU A 16 -0.44 -14.40 7.73
C LEU A 16 0.54 -14.66 8.88
N ASP A 17 0.87 -13.64 9.69
CA ASP A 17 1.87 -13.71 10.75
C ASP A 17 3.26 -14.19 10.27
N VAL A 18 3.63 -13.76 9.06
CA VAL A 18 4.92 -14.04 8.43
C VAL A 18 5.81 -12.80 8.51
N GLU A 19 7.06 -12.99 8.94
CA GLU A 19 8.05 -11.93 8.93
C GLU A 19 8.53 -11.66 7.50
N LEU A 20 8.20 -10.48 6.98
CA LEU A 20 8.67 -10.00 5.68
C LEU A 20 9.39 -8.67 5.87
N LYS A 21 10.66 -8.62 5.46
CA LYS A 21 11.45 -7.38 5.47
C LYS A 21 10.91 -6.43 4.42
N ASN A 22 10.96 -5.13 4.71
CA ASN A 22 10.57 -4.08 3.77
C ASN A 22 11.64 -3.84 2.71
N GLU A 23 12.06 -4.88 2.00
CA GLU A 23 13.15 -4.86 1.02
C GLU A 23 12.74 -5.70 -0.18
N LEU A 24 13.07 -5.24 -1.39
CA LEU A 24 12.94 -6.05 -2.59
C LEU A 24 14.11 -7.03 -2.71
N PRO A 25 13.90 -8.23 -3.26
CA PRO A 25 14.99 -9.15 -3.57
C PRO A 25 16.00 -8.52 -4.55
N ASP A 26 17.30 -8.76 -4.32
CA ASP A 26 18.37 -8.23 -5.17
C ASP A 26 18.21 -8.61 -6.64
N ASP A 27 17.82 -9.86 -6.92
CA ASP A 27 17.57 -10.36 -8.27
C ASP A 27 16.51 -9.53 -9.02
N TRP A 28 15.49 -9.05 -8.30
CA TRP A 28 14.43 -8.22 -8.87
C TRP A 28 14.92 -6.80 -9.14
N ILE A 29 15.73 -6.24 -8.23
CA ILE A 29 16.36 -4.94 -8.41
C ILE A 29 17.25 -4.96 -9.66
N GLU A 30 18.05 -6.02 -9.84
CA GLU A 30 18.89 -6.19 -11.02
C GLU A 30 18.08 -6.32 -12.31
N GLN A 31 16.96 -7.04 -12.27
CA GLN A 31 16.08 -7.20 -13.43
C GLN A 31 15.46 -5.86 -13.85
N VAL A 32 14.88 -5.12 -12.90
CA VAL A 32 14.22 -3.83 -13.18
C VAL A 32 15.22 -2.81 -13.73
N LYS A 33 16.43 -2.75 -13.18
CA LYS A 33 17.52 -1.89 -13.71
C LYS A 33 17.89 -2.21 -15.17
N LYS A 34 17.73 -3.46 -15.62
CA LYS A 34 17.97 -3.86 -17.01
C LYS A 34 16.80 -3.53 -17.92
N GLU A 35 15.58 -3.72 -17.45
CA GLU A 35 14.36 -3.56 -18.25
C GLU A 35 13.91 -2.10 -18.40
N VAL A 36 14.08 -1.29 -17.33
CA VAL A 36 13.66 0.11 -17.28
C VAL A 36 14.75 0.98 -16.62
N PRO A 37 15.88 1.21 -17.31
CA PRO A 37 17.05 1.91 -16.74
C PRO A 37 16.82 3.40 -16.45
N ASN A 38 15.75 3.99 -16.99
CA ASN A 38 15.43 5.41 -16.86
C ASN A 38 14.44 5.71 -15.72
N GLU A 39 13.87 4.69 -15.10
CA GLU A 39 12.95 4.86 -13.97
C GLU A 39 13.71 4.73 -12.66
N ASP A 40 13.34 5.55 -11.68
CA ASP A 40 13.91 5.47 -10.35
C ASP A 40 13.41 4.16 -9.71
N THR A 41 14.30 3.17 -9.61
CA THR A 41 13.93 1.83 -9.17
C THR A 41 13.69 1.85 -7.67
N PRO A 42 12.48 1.54 -7.19
CA PRO A 42 12.25 1.50 -5.77
C PRO A 42 12.91 0.24 -5.18
N TYR A 43 13.61 0.40 -4.05
CA TYR A 43 14.36 -0.67 -3.37
C TYR A 43 13.57 -1.33 -2.23
N LEU A 44 12.46 -0.71 -1.82
CA LEU A 44 11.63 -1.14 -0.71
C LEU A 44 10.30 -1.72 -1.22
N LEU A 45 9.61 -2.49 -0.39
CA LEU A 45 8.25 -2.96 -0.70
C LEU A 45 7.21 -1.88 -0.39
N TRP A 46 7.48 -1.03 0.59
CA TRP A 46 6.69 0.13 0.94
C TRP A 46 7.18 1.35 0.16
N ASP A 47 6.26 2.03 -0.51
CA ASP A 47 6.57 3.29 -1.15
C ASP A 47 6.41 4.43 -0.12
N HIS A 48 7.51 5.13 0.13
CA HIS A 48 7.50 6.38 0.88
C HIS A 48 7.27 7.53 -0.10
N ASP A 49 6.00 7.81 -0.40
CA ASP A 49 5.63 8.98 -1.20
C ASP A 49 5.35 10.19 -0.30
N ASP A 50 6.21 10.40 0.69
CA ASP A 50 6.03 11.38 1.77
C ASP A 50 5.85 12.81 1.22
N LYS A 51 6.47 13.13 0.08
CA LYS A 51 6.29 14.43 -0.58
C LYS A 51 4.88 14.62 -1.12
N SER A 52 4.36 13.62 -1.82
CA SER A 52 3.03 13.66 -2.42
C SER A 52 1.95 13.62 -1.33
N GLU A 53 2.16 12.84 -0.26
CA GLU A 53 1.27 12.83 0.91
C GLU A 53 1.22 14.20 1.60
N VAL A 54 2.37 14.85 1.84
CA VAL A 54 2.42 16.19 2.45
C VAL A 54 1.70 17.23 1.59
N GLU A 55 1.88 17.19 0.27
CA GLU A 55 1.23 18.11 -0.65
C GLU A 55 -0.29 17.86 -0.74
N LEU A 56 -0.72 16.59 -0.76
CA LEU A 56 -2.14 16.22 -0.74
C LEU A 56 -2.82 16.62 0.56
N LEU A 57 -2.16 16.41 1.70
CA LEU A 57 -2.69 16.73 3.04
C LEU A 57 -2.70 18.22 3.34
N SER A 58 -1.92 19.02 2.61
CA SER A 58 -1.95 20.49 2.70
C SER A 58 -3.28 21.10 2.22
N HIS A 59 -4.08 20.33 1.48
CA HIS A 59 -5.39 20.74 0.97
C HIS A 59 -6.54 20.15 1.83
N PRO A 60 -7.24 20.96 2.65
CA PRO A 60 -8.25 20.45 3.59
C PRO A 60 -9.41 19.68 2.94
N GLU A 61 -9.76 20.03 1.71
CA GLU A 61 -10.83 19.35 0.97
C GLU A 61 -10.46 17.92 0.57
N ILE A 62 -9.19 17.69 0.21
CA ILE A 62 -8.68 16.37 -0.16
C ILE A 62 -8.58 15.51 1.09
N THR A 63 -8.05 16.05 2.17
CA THR A 63 -7.98 15.39 3.48
C THR A 63 -9.36 14.93 3.95
N LYS A 64 -10.38 15.80 3.85
CA LYS A 64 -11.75 15.43 4.21
C LYS A 64 -12.29 14.29 3.35
N LYS A 65 -12.10 14.35 2.02
CA LYS A 65 -12.53 13.29 1.10
C LYS A 65 -11.87 11.95 1.41
N MET A 66 -10.56 11.94 1.69
CA MET A 66 -9.84 10.72 2.08
C MET A 66 -10.38 10.13 3.39
N ILE A 67 -10.66 10.96 4.39
CA ILE A 67 -11.25 10.51 5.66
C ILE A 67 -12.63 9.90 5.44
N ASP A 68 -13.49 10.58 4.69
CA ASP A 68 -14.85 10.13 4.44
C ASP A 68 -14.86 8.82 3.63
N TYR A 69 -14.02 8.72 2.60
CA TYR A 69 -13.84 7.50 1.82
C TYR A 69 -13.35 6.32 2.67
N ASN A 70 -12.36 6.54 3.54
CA ASN A 70 -11.87 5.49 4.43
C ASN A 70 -12.93 5.02 5.43
N LYS A 71 -13.80 5.92 5.92
CA LYS A 71 -14.95 5.54 6.76
C LYS A 71 -15.95 4.70 5.99
N GLU A 72 -16.25 5.04 4.74
CA GLU A 72 -17.14 4.26 3.88
C GLU A 72 -16.58 2.87 3.62
N LEU A 73 -15.30 2.76 3.26
CA LEU A 73 -14.63 1.46 3.08
C LEU A 73 -14.66 0.61 4.34
N LYS A 74 -14.39 1.22 5.50
CA LYS A 74 -14.47 0.51 6.78
C LYS A 74 -15.89 0.00 7.03
N ASN A 75 -16.91 0.83 6.84
CA ASN A 75 -18.30 0.42 6.98
C ASN A 75 -18.67 -0.71 6.02
N LEU A 76 -18.20 -0.66 4.78
CA LEU A 76 -18.44 -1.69 3.78
C LEU A 76 -17.79 -3.02 4.19
N CYS A 77 -16.53 -2.99 4.64
CA CYS A 77 -15.86 -4.16 5.18
C CYS A 77 -16.57 -4.72 6.42
N ASP A 78 -16.93 -3.88 7.39
CA ASP A 78 -17.52 -4.29 8.66
C ASP A 78 -18.95 -4.85 8.49
N ASN A 79 -19.69 -4.43 7.47
CA ASN A 79 -21.10 -4.81 7.29
C ASN A 79 -21.34 -5.82 6.17
N GLU A 80 -20.66 -5.71 5.02
CA GLU A 80 -20.89 -6.61 3.88
C GLU A 80 -19.90 -7.79 3.86
N TYR A 81 -18.60 -7.52 4.00
CA TYR A 81 -17.58 -8.52 3.68
C TYR A 81 -17.09 -9.32 4.89
N LEU A 82 -17.00 -8.68 6.08
CA LEU A 82 -16.47 -9.29 7.30
C LEU A 82 -17.40 -9.13 8.53
N PRO A 83 -18.74 -9.28 8.42
CA PRO A 83 -19.68 -8.98 9.51
C PRO A 83 -19.54 -9.87 10.75
N ASN A 84 -18.84 -11.01 10.63
CA ASN A 84 -18.63 -11.95 11.73
C ASN A 84 -17.32 -11.73 12.48
N ILE A 85 -16.42 -10.88 11.97
CA ILE A 85 -15.16 -10.54 12.65
C ILE A 85 -15.40 -9.46 13.72
N SER A 86 -16.28 -8.50 13.47
CA SER A 86 -16.59 -7.42 14.42
C SER A 86 -17.45 -7.84 15.62
N LYS A 87 -18.01 -9.06 15.61
CA LYS A 87 -18.88 -9.61 16.67
C LYS A 87 -18.15 -10.47 17.71
N ARG A 88 -16.82 -10.59 17.64
CA ARG A 88 -15.99 -11.20 18.68
C ARG A 88 -15.47 -10.15 19.64
#